data_AF-A0A2V6LPA5-F1
#
_entry.id   AF-A0A2V6LPA5-F1
#
_cell.length_a   1.000
_cell.length_b   1.000
_cell.length_c   1.000
_cell.angle_alpha   90.00
_cell.angle_beta   90.00
_cell.angle_gamma   90.00
#
_symmetry.space_group_name_H-M   'P 1'
#
loop_
_entity.id
_entity.type
_entity.pdbx_description
1 polymer ?
#
loop_
_entity_poly.entity_id
_entity_poly.type
_entity_poly.pdbx_seq_one_letter_code
_entity_poly.pdbx_strand_id
1 'polypeptide(L)'
;MSAETYSPSSFETESEMLPQDPPPKLIRFMGWWLIWLFIIALSAAIFVHLPETEHAAFVLIPREGADPIQSPRLATVNRVSVAEGQTVAAGAELFVMRSDEIRAFDTQLQTLTEDLHTQELTLAKMDEAYAAEANIKNAQVSQAESELRFREKQTASNRELLNRLEKLSKSGGFSQIDLIKLQLEAAGAEKDQAVAQRTLEQVKLERQQLENANLRKRAEQAGEVQKLKMKLGALKGDLENSQKNLLTIRAPYDAVIISLAQRNVGSVVQ
;
A
#
# COMPACT_ATOMS: atom_id res chain seq x y z
N MET A 1 -16.56 71.20 -141.05
CA MET A 1 -17.09 72.57 -140.88
C MET A 1 -17.93 72.52 -139.62
N SER A 2 -17.56 73.06 -138.46
CA SER A 2 -16.99 74.38 -138.13
C SER A 2 -16.27 74.28 -136.74
N ALA A 3 -15.00 74.70 -136.62
CA ALA A 3 -14.52 75.96 -135.99
C ALA A 3 -14.79 76.06 -134.47
N GLU A 4 -13.79 75.74 -133.63
CA GLU A 4 -12.97 76.66 -132.78
C GLU A 4 -13.65 76.98 -131.43
N THR A 5 -12.99 76.91 -130.26
CA THR A 5 -11.81 77.69 -129.85
C THR A 5 -10.97 77.02 -128.74
N TYR A 6 -9.69 77.39 -128.76
CA TYR A 6 -8.57 77.05 -127.88
C TYR A 6 -8.44 78.08 -126.74
N SER A 7 -7.95 77.68 -125.55
CA SER A 7 -6.85 78.38 -124.84
C SER A 7 -6.48 77.80 -123.45
N PRO A 8 -5.24 78.00 -122.98
CA PRO A 8 -4.49 77.04 -122.16
C PRO A 8 -4.04 77.53 -120.76
N SER A 9 -3.60 76.56 -119.95
CA SER A 9 -2.51 76.56 -118.94
C SER A 9 -2.31 77.70 -117.92
N SER A 10 -2.17 77.32 -116.64
CA SER A 10 -1.12 77.83 -115.73
C SER A 10 -0.86 76.86 -114.57
N PHE A 11 0.43 76.66 -114.25
CA PHE A 11 1.04 75.78 -113.25
C PHE A 11 0.92 76.30 -111.80
N GLU A 12 1.31 75.44 -110.84
CA GLU A 12 1.57 75.67 -109.39
C GLU A 12 0.31 75.61 -108.50
N THR A 13 0.22 74.83 -107.40
CA THR A 13 1.00 75.03 -106.16
C THR A 13 0.72 73.90 -105.13
N GLU A 14 1.80 73.38 -104.54
CA GLU A 14 1.99 72.84 -103.17
C GLU A 14 1.39 71.53 -102.62
N SER A 15 2.29 70.89 -101.86
CA SER A 15 2.22 69.66 -101.08
C SER A 15 1.41 69.86 -99.81
N GLU A 16 0.33 69.09 -99.62
CA GLU A 16 -0.54 69.22 -98.44
C GLU A 16 -0.05 68.31 -97.29
N MET A 17 0.48 68.97 -96.26
CA MET A 17 0.94 68.43 -94.99
C MET A 17 -0.20 67.77 -94.20
N LEU A 18 0.17 66.86 -93.29
CA LEU A 18 -0.68 66.25 -92.25
C LEU A 18 -1.73 67.24 -91.68
N PRO A 19 -3.02 66.86 -91.60
CA PRO A 19 -4.04 67.68 -90.97
C PRO A 19 -3.68 67.99 -89.52
N GLN A 20 -3.42 69.26 -89.24
CA GLN A 20 -3.06 69.79 -87.94
C GLN A 20 -4.29 70.37 -87.22
N ASP A 21 -5.42 69.66 -87.27
CA ASP A 21 -6.60 70.00 -86.48
C ASP A 21 -6.47 69.41 -85.06
N PRO A 22 -6.59 70.22 -83.99
CA PRO A 22 -6.57 69.69 -82.63
C PRO A 22 -7.77 68.76 -82.44
N PRO A 23 -7.59 67.53 -81.92
CA PRO A 23 -8.69 66.57 -81.78
C PRO A 23 -9.83 67.19 -80.95
N PRO A 24 -11.10 66.90 -81.29
CA PRO A 24 -12.27 67.50 -80.65
C PRO A 24 -12.20 67.34 -79.13
N LYS A 25 -12.61 68.38 -78.40
CA LYS A 25 -12.48 68.51 -76.92
C LYS A 25 -12.98 67.26 -76.16
N LEU A 26 -13.92 66.52 -76.74
CA LEU A 26 -14.47 65.27 -76.19
C LEU A 26 -13.43 64.16 -76.06
N ILE A 27 -12.52 64.01 -77.03
CA ILE A 27 -11.46 62.98 -77.02
C ILE A 27 -10.42 63.31 -75.95
N ARG A 28 -10.10 64.60 -75.74
CA ARG A 28 -9.25 65.04 -74.63
C ARG A 28 -9.87 64.75 -73.26
N PHE A 29 -11.17 64.97 -73.10
CA PHE A 29 -11.90 64.62 -71.88
C PHE A 29 -11.86 63.11 -71.61
N MET A 30 -12.08 62.29 -72.66
CA MET A 30 -12.03 60.83 -72.54
C MET A 30 -10.63 60.34 -72.14
N GLY A 31 -9.57 60.92 -72.71
CA GLY A 31 -8.19 60.60 -72.35
C GLY A 31 -7.85 60.99 -70.91
N TRP A 32 -8.28 62.17 -70.46
CA TRP A 32 -8.06 62.62 -69.08
C TRP A 32 -8.81 61.74 -68.07
N TRP A 33 -10.01 61.28 -68.42
CA TRP A 33 -10.80 60.35 -67.60
C TRP A 33 -10.13 58.99 -67.46
N LEU A 34 -9.57 58.46 -68.56
CA LEU A 34 -8.83 57.20 -68.56
C LEU A 34 -7.56 57.27 -67.69
N ILE A 35 -6.84 58.39 -67.76
CA ILE A 35 -5.67 58.65 -66.91
C ILE A 35 -6.09 58.73 -65.43
N TRP A 36 -7.20 59.42 -65.13
CA TRP A 36 -7.72 59.51 -63.77
C TRP A 36 -8.13 58.15 -63.20
N LEU A 37 -8.80 57.33 -64.00
CA LEU A 37 -9.21 55.97 -63.62
C LEU A 37 -7.99 55.08 -63.35
N PHE A 38 -6.95 55.19 -64.17
CA PHE A 38 -5.69 54.48 -63.96
C PHE A 38 -4.99 54.94 -62.67
N ILE A 39 -4.97 56.26 -62.39
CA ILE A 39 -4.39 56.81 -61.16
C ILE A 39 -5.17 56.33 -59.93
N ILE A 40 -6.50 56.27 -59.97
CA ILE A 40 -7.32 55.71 -58.88
C ILE A 40 -6.98 54.24 -58.66
N ALA A 41 -6.92 53.43 -59.72
CA ALA A 41 -6.63 52.01 -59.62
C ALA A 41 -5.22 51.76 -59.06
N LEU A 42 -4.23 52.53 -59.52
CA LEU A 42 -2.85 52.47 -59.01
C LEU A 42 -2.78 52.89 -57.54
N SER A 43 -3.50 53.95 -57.16
CA SER A 43 -3.58 54.38 -55.76
C SER A 43 -4.25 53.32 -54.88
N ALA A 44 -5.34 52.71 -55.34
CA ALA A 44 -6.00 51.62 -54.61
C ALA A 44 -5.07 50.42 -54.41
N ALA A 45 -4.29 50.02 -55.43
CA ALA A 45 -3.33 48.93 -55.31
C ALA A 45 -2.19 49.22 -54.33
N ILE A 46 -1.75 50.48 -54.22
CA ILE A 46 -0.70 50.89 -53.28
C ILE A 46 -1.26 50.98 -51.85
N PHE A 47 -2.43 51.59 -51.67
CA PHE A 47 -2.99 51.85 -50.33
C PHE A 47 -3.72 50.64 -49.74
N VAL A 48 -4.30 49.76 -50.56
CA VAL A 48 -4.97 48.55 -50.10
C VAL A 48 -3.93 47.42 -50.02
N HIS A 49 -3.16 47.41 -48.93
CA HIS A 49 -2.44 46.22 -48.54
C HIS A 49 -3.46 45.20 -48.04
N LEU A 50 -3.65 44.11 -48.78
CA LEU A 50 -4.45 42.97 -48.35
C LEU A 50 -3.78 42.37 -47.11
N PRO A 51 -4.36 42.46 -45.90
CA PRO A 51 -3.73 41.86 -44.74
C PRO A 51 -3.93 40.34 -44.80
N GLU A 52 -2.96 39.64 -45.39
CA GLU A 52 -2.80 38.19 -45.29
C GLU A 52 -2.26 37.85 -43.88
N THR A 53 -3.07 38.12 -42.86
CA THR A 53 -2.87 37.57 -41.52
C THR A 53 -4.01 36.61 -41.25
N GLU A 54 -3.82 35.37 -41.69
CA GLU A 54 -4.70 34.25 -41.41
C GLU A 54 -4.55 33.87 -39.93
N HIS A 55 -5.50 34.30 -39.10
CA HIS A 55 -5.64 33.82 -37.73
C HIS A 55 -6.21 32.40 -37.75
N ALA A 56 -5.37 31.41 -37.99
CA ALA A 56 -5.77 30.01 -37.86
C ALA A 56 -5.85 29.63 -36.37
N ALA A 57 -7.06 29.30 -35.90
CA ALA A 57 -7.22 28.66 -34.60
C ALA A 57 -6.64 27.25 -34.67
N PHE A 58 -5.48 27.03 -34.06
CA PHE A 58 -4.89 25.70 -33.92
C PHE A 58 -5.15 25.17 -32.51
N VAL A 59 -5.52 23.89 -32.42
CA VAL A 59 -5.66 23.17 -31.16
C VAL A 59 -4.45 22.26 -31.01
N LEU A 60 -3.69 22.45 -29.93
CA LEU A 60 -2.57 21.57 -29.60
C LEU A 60 -3.12 20.24 -29.09
N ILE A 61 -2.91 19.17 -29.85
CA ILE A 61 -3.27 17.80 -29.45
C ILE A 61 -1.96 17.08 -29.09
N PRO A 62 -1.81 16.55 -27.87
CA PRO A 62 -0.60 15.83 -27.47
C PRO A 62 -0.39 14.58 -28.32
N ARG A 63 0.84 14.39 -28.81
CA ARG A 63 1.22 13.33 -29.76
C ARG A 63 1.10 11.92 -29.17
N GLU A 64 1.26 11.78 -27.85
CA GLU A 64 1.24 10.49 -27.13
C GLU A 64 -0.08 10.23 -26.38
N GLY A 65 -1.09 11.09 -26.57
CA GLY A 65 -2.33 11.04 -25.79
C GLY A 65 -2.16 11.65 -24.39
N ALA A 66 -3.23 11.62 -23.60
CA ALA A 66 -3.22 12.04 -22.20
C ALA A 66 -3.43 10.81 -21.33
N ASP A 67 -2.62 10.63 -20.28
CA ASP A 67 -2.80 9.57 -19.30
C ASP A 67 -3.70 10.07 -18.16
N PRO A 68 -4.97 9.60 -18.05
CA PRO A 68 -5.88 10.08 -17.03
C PRO A 68 -5.53 9.45 -15.67
N ILE A 69 -5.11 10.29 -14.73
CA ILE A 69 -4.88 9.86 -13.35
C ILE A 69 -6.22 9.79 -12.62
N GLN A 70 -6.62 8.59 -12.22
CA GLN A 70 -7.84 8.34 -11.45
C GLN A 70 -7.54 8.11 -9.97
N SER A 71 -8.55 8.30 -9.13
CA SER A 71 -8.44 7.91 -7.73
C SER A 71 -8.51 6.38 -7.63
N PRO A 72 -7.65 5.73 -6.83
CA PRO A 72 -7.76 4.29 -6.60
C PRO A 72 -8.93 3.92 -5.68
N ARG A 73 -9.49 4.90 -4.94
CA ARG A 73 -10.53 4.71 -3.92
C ARG A 73 -11.44 5.93 -3.81
N LEU A 74 -12.62 5.74 -3.20
CA LEU A 74 -13.49 6.85 -2.85
C LEU A 74 -12.78 7.79 -1.87
N ALA A 75 -12.59 9.04 -2.27
CA ALA A 75 -11.91 10.04 -1.47
C ALA A 75 -12.45 11.44 -1.73
N THR A 76 -12.36 12.29 -0.71
CA THR A 76 -12.72 13.71 -0.81
C THR A 76 -11.46 14.52 -1.04
N VAL A 77 -11.44 15.33 -2.10
CA VAL A 77 -10.28 16.19 -2.43
C VAL A 77 -10.09 17.21 -1.30
N ASN A 78 -8.95 17.16 -0.61
CA ASN A 78 -8.63 18.07 0.49
C ASN A 78 -7.76 19.24 0.00
N ARG A 79 -6.82 18.98 -0.90
CA ARG A 79 -5.99 20.01 -1.53
C ARG A 79 -5.63 19.61 -2.95
N VAL A 80 -5.78 20.55 -3.87
CA VAL A 80 -5.24 20.49 -5.23
C VAL A 80 -3.93 21.28 -5.22
N SER A 81 -2.81 20.65 -5.56
CA SER A 81 -1.48 21.29 -5.48
C SER A 81 -0.95 21.73 -6.85
N VAL A 82 -1.76 21.57 -7.90
CA VAL A 82 -1.35 21.74 -9.28
C VAL A 82 -2.40 22.48 -10.12
N ALA A 83 -1.94 23.18 -11.16
CA ALA A 83 -2.77 23.92 -12.10
C ALA A 83 -2.65 23.38 -13.54
N GLU A 84 -3.64 23.67 -14.38
CA GLU A 84 -3.59 23.37 -15.81
C GLU A 84 -2.44 24.13 -16.49
N GLY A 85 -1.71 23.46 -17.38
CA GLY A 85 -0.52 23.99 -18.05
C GLY A 85 0.77 23.95 -17.21
N GLN A 86 0.70 23.50 -15.95
CA GLN A 86 1.89 23.38 -15.10
C GLN A 86 2.72 22.13 -15.42
N THR A 87 4.04 22.30 -15.50
CA THR A 87 4.99 21.19 -15.58
C THR A 87 5.25 20.62 -14.19
N VAL A 88 5.11 19.31 -14.04
CA VAL A 88 5.32 18.56 -12.80
C VAL A 88 6.43 17.54 -12.99
N ALA A 89 7.29 17.40 -11.98
CA ALA A 89 8.33 16.39 -11.95
C ALA A 89 7.79 15.04 -11.44
N ALA A 90 8.47 13.95 -11.76
CA ALA A 90 8.18 12.62 -11.25
C ALA A 90 8.18 12.63 -9.71
N GLY A 91 7.11 12.11 -9.12
CA GLY A 91 6.89 12.09 -7.68
C GLY A 91 6.31 13.38 -7.09
N ALA A 92 6.07 14.44 -7.88
CA ALA A 92 5.44 15.66 -7.41
C ALA A 92 4.00 15.41 -6.94
N GLU A 93 3.59 16.07 -5.85
CA GLU A 93 2.24 15.93 -5.29
C GLU A 93 1.21 16.61 -6.18
N LEU A 94 0.24 15.85 -6.68
CA LEU A 94 -0.84 16.35 -7.53
C LEU A 94 -2.08 16.69 -6.68
N PHE A 95 -2.60 15.67 -6.01
CA PHE A 95 -3.79 15.77 -5.17
C PHE A 95 -3.52 15.18 -3.79
N VAL A 96 -3.98 15.89 -2.76
CA VAL A 96 -4.07 15.38 -1.41
C VAL A 96 -5.55 15.15 -1.12
N MET A 97 -5.92 13.90 -0.90
CA MET A 97 -7.31 13.49 -0.69
C MET A 97 -7.46 12.85 0.68
N ARG A 98 -8.64 13.01 1.28
CA ARG A 98 -9.02 12.35 2.52
C ARG A 98 -9.95 11.20 2.19
N SER A 99 -9.64 9.99 2.67
CA SER A 99 -10.56 8.86 2.56
C SER A 99 -11.01 8.43 3.95
N ASP A 100 -12.30 8.22 4.12
CA ASP A 100 -12.87 7.72 5.37
C ASP A 100 -12.44 6.26 5.64
N GLU A 101 -12.14 5.50 4.59
CA GLU A 101 -11.60 4.13 4.71
C GLU A 101 -10.22 4.12 5.36
N ILE A 102 -9.34 5.08 5.03
CA ILE A 102 -8.01 5.19 5.64
C ILE A 102 -8.13 5.46 7.13
N ARG A 103 -9.08 6.32 7.53
CA ARG A 103 -9.37 6.57 8.95
C ARG A 103 -9.88 5.32 9.66
N ALA A 104 -10.75 4.54 9.01
CA ALA A 104 -11.20 3.26 9.55
C ALA A 104 -10.04 2.27 9.72
N PHE A 105 -9.13 2.18 8.73
CA PHE A 105 -7.93 1.35 8.83
C PHE A 105 -6.97 1.79 9.93
N ASP A 106 -6.77 3.09 10.14
CA ASP A 106 -5.95 3.60 11.24
C ASP A 106 -6.54 3.21 12.61
N THR A 107 -7.86 3.34 12.79
CA THR A 107 -8.52 2.88 14.01
C THR A 107 -8.39 1.37 14.20
N GLN A 108 -8.57 0.58 13.14
CA GLN A 108 -8.39 -0.87 13.18
C GLN A 108 -6.94 -1.25 13.50
N LEU A 109 -5.96 -0.53 12.96
CA LEU A 109 -4.55 -0.77 13.24
C LEU A 109 -4.25 -0.53 14.72
N GLN A 110 -4.74 0.58 15.28
CA GLN A 110 -4.59 0.88 16.71
C GLN A 110 -5.23 -0.19 17.57
N THR A 111 -6.47 -0.60 17.28
CA THR A 111 -7.15 -1.68 18.00
C THR A 111 -6.38 -3.00 17.90
N LEU A 112 -5.96 -3.42 16.71
CA LEU A 112 -5.21 -4.66 16.52
C LEU A 112 -3.82 -4.63 17.18
N THR A 113 -3.20 -3.46 17.27
CA THR A 113 -1.92 -3.30 17.96
C THR A 113 -2.08 -3.44 19.47
N GLU A 114 -3.14 -2.84 20.03
CA GLU A 114 -3.49 -3.00 21.44
C GLU A 114 -3.89 -4.45 21.76
N ASP A 115 -4.70 -5.07 20.92
CA ASP A 115 -5.07 -6.49 21.05
C ASP A 115 -3.82 -7.40 21.01
N LEU A 116 -2.87 -7.11 20.12
CA LEU A 116 -1.60 -7.84 20.07
C LEU A 116 -0.79 -7.63 21.36
N HIS A 117 -0.69 -6.40 21.83
CA HIS A 117 0.04 -6.09 23.06
C HIS A 117 -0.57 -6.79 24.28
N THR A 118 -1.90 -6.75 24.40
CA THR A 118 -2.61 -7.44 25.48
C THR A 118 -2.43 -8.96 25.40
N GLN A 119 -2.47 -9.57 24.20
CA GLN A 119 -2.19 -11.00 24.03
C GLN A 119 -0.74 -11.37 24.37
N GLU A 120 0.25 -10.54 24.02
CA GLU A 120 1.65 -10.80 24.41
C GLU A 120 1.82 -10.74 25.94
N LEU A 121 1.14 -9.80 26.59
CA LEU A 121 1.16 -9.67 28.04
C LEU A 121 0.43 -10.81 28.75
N THR A 122 -0.70 -11.31 28.20
CA THR A 122 -1.37 -12.49 28.76
C THR A 122 -0.50 -13.74 28.61
N LEU A 123 0.19 -13.92 27.49
CA LEU A 123 1.12 -15.04 27.29
C LEU A 123 2.26 -15.01 28.32
N ALA A 124 2.85 -13.84 28.58
CA ALA A 124 3.88 -13.68 29.60
C ALA A 124 3.38 -14.04 31.01
N LYS A 125 2.17 -13.59 31.38
CA LYS A 125 1.54 -13.93 32.66
C LYS A 125 1.23 -15.43 32.78
N MET A 126 0.80 -16.06 31.69
CA MET A 126 0.55 -17.50 31.65
C MET A 126 1.84 -18.29 31.84
N ASP A 127 2.94 -17.88 31.21
CA ASP A 127 4.26 -18.51 31.37
C ASP A 127 4.76 -18.38 32.82
N GLU A 128 4.56 -17.24 33.47
CA GLU A 128 4.89 -17.03 34.88
C GLU A 128 4.04 -17.92 35.81
N ALA A 129 2.73 -17.98 35.58
CA ALA A 129 1.82 -18.82 36.35
C ALA A 129 2.18 -20.31 36.19
N TYR A 130 2.49 -20.75 34.97
CA TYR A 130 2.96 -22.11 34.71
C TYR A 130 4.28 -22.39 35.42
N ALA A 131 5.25 -21.47 35.40
CA ALA A 131 6.52 -21.66 36.09
C ALA A 131 6.32 -21.85 37.60
N ALA A 132 5.42 -21.07 38.21
CA ALA A 132 5.05 -21.24 39.61
C ALA A 132 4.40 -22.61 39.88
N GLU A 133 3.44 -23.04 39.06
CA GLU A 133 2.76 -24.33 39.20
C GLU A 133 3.72 -25.51 38.98
N ALA A 134 4.58 -25.42 37.97
CA ALA A 134 5.60 -26.41 37.67
C ALA A 134 6.59 -26.54 38.84
N ASN A 135 7.00 -25.44 39.47
CA ASN A 135 7.86 -25.47 40.66
C ASN A 135 7.18 -26.19 41.83
N ILE A 136 5.89 -25.95 42.07
CA ILE A 136 5.11 -26.64 43.11
C ILE A 136 5.05 -28.15 42.81
N LYS A 137 4.72 -28.52 41.57
CA LYS A 137 4.67 -29.94 41.17
C LYS A 137 6.04 -30.62 41.24
N ASN A 138 7.12 -29.92 40.88
CA ASN A 138 8.49 -30.44 41.00
C ASN A 138 8.88 -30.65 42.47
N ALA A 139 8.49 -29.74 43.37
CA ALA A 139 8.65 -29.95 44.81
C ALA A 139 7.87 -31.18 45.31
N GLN A 140 6.64 -31.39 44.84
CA GLN A 140 5.86 -32.59 45.17
C GLN A 140 6.53 -33.88 44.67
N VAL A 141 7.09 -33.88 43.45
CA VAL A 141 7.86 -35.02 42.93
C VAL A 141 9.07 -35.29 43.83
N SER A 142 9.86 -34.26 44.16
CA SER A 142 11.05 -34.40 45.01
C SER A 142 10.70 -34.93 46.41
N GLN A 143 9.57 -34.48 46.98
CA GLN A 143 9.05 -34.97 48.24
C GLN A 143 8.68 -36.46 48.15
N ALA A 144 7.92 -36.86 47.13
CA ALA A 144 7.53 -38.25 46.91
C ALA A 144 8.74 -39.16 46.64
N GLU A 145 9.76 -38.68 45.92
CA GLU A 145 11.02 -39.40 45.70
C GLU A 145 11.79 -39.60 47.01
N SER A 146 11.85 -38.57 47.85
CA SER A 146 12.53 -38.64 49.14
C SER A 146 11.82 -39.61 50.09
N GLU A 147 10.48 -39.61 50.10
CA GLU A 147 9.68 -40.56 50.87
C GLU A 147 9.89 -42.00 50.37
N LEU A 148 9.87 -42.23 49.05
CA LEU A 148 10.15 -43.55 48.48
C LEU A 148 11.53 -44.05 48.89
N ARG A 149 12.57 -43.22 48.77
CA ARG A 149 13.94 -43.58 49.20
C ARG A 149 14.02 -43.91 50.69
N PHE A 150 13.26 -43.20 51.52
CA PHE A 150 13.18 -43.50 52.95
C PHE A 150 12.55 -44.88 53.19
N ARG A 151 11.43 -45.18 52.52
CA ARG A 151 10.75 -46.48 52.62
C ARG A 151 11.59 -47.62 52.07
N GLU A 152 12.27 -47.42 50.95
CA GLU A 152 13.22 -48.39 50.39
C GLU A 152 14.36 -48.72 51.35
N LYS A 153 14.93 -47.70 52.01
CA LYS A 153 15.97 -47.92 53.02
C LYS A 153 15.42 -48.69 54.24
N GLN A 154 14.19 -48.38 54.65
CA GLN A 154 13.52 -49.05 55.76
C GLN A 154 13.25 -50.53 55.43
N THR A 155 12.71 -50.83 54.24
CA THR A 155 12.43 -52.21 53.82
C THR A 155 13.72 -53.01 53.62
N ALA A 156 14.76 -52.42 53.03
CA ALA A 156 16.07 -53.05 52.90
C ALA A 156 16.69 -53.41 54.26
N SER A 157 16.65 -52.48 55.22
CA SER A 157 17.15 -52.70 56.58
C SER A 157 16.34 -53.78 57.32
N ASN A 158 15.01 -53.77 57.19
CA ASN A 158 14.14 -54.79 57.78
C ASN A 158 14.42 -56.18 57.17
N ARG A 159 14.62 -56.26 55.85
CA ARG A 159 15.01 -57.51 55.16
C ARG A 159 16.31 -58.07 55.70
N GLU A 160 17.31 -57.21 55.90
CA GLU A 160 18.61 -57.62 56.45
C GLU A 160 18.48 -58.12 57.90
N LEU A 161 17.72 -57.40 58.73
CA LEU A 161 17.46 -57.81 60.11
C LEU A 161 16.75 -59.17 60.19
N LEU A 162 15.72 -59.37 59.37
CA LEU A 162 15.01 -60.64 59.27
C LEU A 162 15.92 -61.79 58.86
N ASN A 163 16.79 -61.58 57.87
CA ASN A 163 17.76 -62.59 57.46
C ASN A 163 18.74 -62.98 58.58
N ARG A 164 19.14 -62.02 59.43
CA ARG A 164 20.01 -62.30 60.59
C ARG A 164 19.25 -63.04 61.69
N LEU A 165 18.03 -62.62 61.99
CA LEU A 165 17.18 -63.25 63.01
C LEU A 165 16.73 -64.65 62.61
N GLU A 166 16.49 -64.91 61.32
CA GLU A 166 16.16 -66.25 60.82
C GLU A 166 17.32 -67.23 61.05
N LYS A 167 18.56 -66.79 60.82
CA LYS A 167 19.75 -67.59 61.15
C LYS A 167 19.86 -67.89 62.65
N LEU A 168 19.58 -66.90 63.50
CA LEU A 168 19.59 -67.07 64.97
C LEU A 168 18.46 -67.95 65.48
N SER A 169 17.28 -67.88 64.85
CA SER A 169 16.14 -68.72 65.19
C SER A 169 16.41 -70.19 64.86
N LYS A 170 17.07 -70.47 63.72
CA LYS A 170 17.51 -71.83 63.36
C LYS A 170 18.50 -72.43 64.35
N SER A 171 19.33 -71.62 65.00
CA SER A 171 20.22 -72.06 66.09
C SER A 171 19.57 -72.05 67.47
N GLY A 172 18.25 -71.82 67.58
CA GLY A 172 17.50 -71.83 68.84
C GLY A 172 17.63 -70.57 69.70
N GLY A 173 18.31 -69.53 69.19
CA GLY A 173 18.57 -68.28 69.91
C GLY A 173 17.48 -67.22 69.80
N PHE A 174 16.41 -67.47 69.05
CA PHE A 174 15.31 -66.52 68.85
C PHE A 174 13.96 -67.23 68.66
N SER A 175 12.92 -66.68 69.27
CA SER A 175 11.54 -67.18 69.24
C SER A 175 10.96 -67.15 67.81
N GLN A 176 10.38 -68.26 67.36
CA GLN A 176 9.73 -68.35 66.05
C GLN A 176 8.48 -67.47 65.95
N ILE A 177 7.74 -67.31 67.05
CA ILE A 177 6.54 -66.46 67.08
C ILE A 177 6.92 -65.00 66.85
N ASP A 178 8.00 -64.56 67.48
CA ASP A 178 8.47 -63.17 67.34
C ASP A 178 9.07 -62.93 65.95
N LEU A 179 9.68 -63.95 65.34
CA LEU A 179 10.13 -63.89 63.95
C LEU A 179 8.97 -63.70 62.97
N ILE A 180 7.86 -64.42 63.17
CA ILE A 180 6.65 -64.27 62.34
C ILE A 180 6.04 -62.86 62.51
N LYS A 181 6.01 -62.31 63.73
CA LYS A 181 5.52 -60.94 63.96
C LYS A 181 6.37 -59.92 63.19
N LEU A 182 7.70 -60.02 63.27
CA LEU A 182 8.61 -59.15 62.53
C LEU A 182 8.47 -59.31 61.00
N GLN A 183 8.20 -60.52 60.52
CA GLN A 183 7.91 -60.76 59.10
C GLN A 183 6.63 -60.04 58.66
N LEU A 184 5.58 -60.07 59.49
CA LEU A 184 4.33 -59.36 59.21
C LEU A 184 4.55 -57.83 59.18
N GLU A 185 5.33 -57.30 60.11
CA GLU A 185 5.72 -55.88 60.13
C GLU A 185 6.53 -55.49 58.88
N ALA A 186 7.47 -56.34 58.44
CA ALA A 186 8.22 -56.11 57.22
C ALA A 186 7.34 -56.16 55.97
N ALA A 187 6.38 -57.09 55.89
CA ALA A 187 5.39 -57.12 54.82
C ALA A 187 4.52 -55.85 54.81
N GLY A 188 4.19 -55.30 55.99
CA GLY A 188 3.56 -53.99 56.13
C GLY A 188 4.41 -52.87 55.52
N ALA A 189 5.70 -52.83 55.84
CA ALA A 189 6.62 -51.83 55.30
C ALA A 189 6.82 -51.97 53.77
N GLU A 190 6.82 -53.19 53.23
CA GLU A 190 6.86 -53.42 51.77
C GLU A 190 5.59 -52.91 51.08
N LYS A 191 4.42 -53.11 51.70
CA LYS A 191 3.17 -52.53 51.19
C LYS A 191 3.25 -50.99 51.16
N ASP A 192 3.76 -50.38 52.22
CA ASP A 192 3.89 -48.92 52.30
C ASP A 192 4.90 -48.39 51.28
N GLN A 193 5.99 -49.11 51.00
CA GLN A 193 6.90 -48.80 49.89
C GLN A 193 6.17 -48.84 48.54
N ALA A 194 5.38 -49.88 48.28
CA ALA A 194 4.62 -50.00 47.03
C ALA A 194 3.58 -48.87 46.87
N VAL A 195 2.96 -48.43 47.97
CA VAL A 195 2.07 -47.26 47.98
C VAL A 195 2.84 -45.99 47.65
N ALA A 196 4.00 -45.74 48.29
CA ALA A 196 4.84 -44.59 48.00
C ALA A 196 5.31 -44.56 46.53
N GLN A 197 5.65 -45.72 45.96
CA GLN A 197 6.04 -45.84 44.57
C GLN A 197 4.91 -45.46 43.61
N ARG A 198 3.68 -45.95 43.86
CA ARG A 198 2.50 -45.55 43.08
C ARG A 198 2.21 -44.06 43.19
N THR A 199 2.35 -43.48 44.38
CA THR A 199 2.21 -42.04 44.59
C THR A 199 3.23 -41.25 43.76
N LEU A 200 4.49 -41.69 43.72
CA LEU A 200 5.52 -41.05 42.89
C LEU A 200 5.17 -41.09 41.40
N GLU A 201 4.76 -42.26 40.90
CA GLU A 201 4.34 -42.42 39.50
C GLU A 201 3.14 -41.55 39.15
N GLN A 202 2.15 -41.46 40.05
CA GLN A 202 1.00 -40.59 39.88
C GLN A 202 1.40 -39.11 39.78
N VAL A 203 2.23 -38.62 40.72
CA VAL A 203 2.66 -37.21 40.71
C VAL A 203 3.52 -36.90 39.48
N LYS A 204 4.36 -37.85 39.03
CA LYS A 204 5.13 -37.72 37.78
C LYS A 204 4.22 -37.62 36.55
N LEU A 205 3.17 -38.44 36.49
CA LEU A 205 2.17 -38.39 35.42
C LEU A 205 1.45 -37.05 35.42
N GLU A 206 0.99 -36.56 36.57
CA GLU A 206 0.35 -35.25 36.71
C GLU A 206 1.26 -34.11 36.24
N ARG A 207 2.55 -34.14 36.61
CA ARG A 207 3.55 -33.18 36.13
C ARG A 207 3.70 -33.20 34.61
N GLN A 208 3.69 -34.39 34.00
CA GLN A 208 3.76 -34.53 32.55
C GLN A 208 2.48 -34.06 31.85
N GLN A 209 1.31 -34.32 32.44
CA GLN A 209 0.03 -33.82 31.93
C GLN A 209 -0.02 -32.29 31.97
N LEU A 210 0.47 -31.68 33.06
CA LEU A 210 0.59 -30.23 33.20
C LEU A 210 1.47 -29.62 32.10
N GLU A 211 2.65 -30.22 31.87
CA GLU A 211 3.57 -29.77 30.81
C GLU A 211 2.92 -29.86 29.41
N ASN A 212 2.29 -30.98 29.10
CA ASN A 212 1.59 -31.16 27.82
C ASN A 212 0.42 -30.19 27.65
N ALA A 213 -0.35 -29.94 28.72
CA ALA A 213 -1.44 -28.97 28.70
C ALA A 213 -0.91 -27.55 28.46
N ASN A 214 0.22 -27.18 29.09
CA ASN A 214 0.83 -25.88 28.86
C ASN A 214 1.36 -25.73 27.43
N LEU A 215 2.05 -26.74 26.90
CA LEU A 215 2.53 -26.72 25.52
C LEU A 215 1.40 -26.52 24.51
N ARG A 216 0.25 -27.18 24.72
CA ARG A 216 -0.95 -27.00 23.88
C ARG A 216 -1.48 -25.58 23.97
N LYS A 217 -1.74 -25.08 25.18
CA LYS A 217 -2.22 -23.71 25.39
C LYS A 217 -1.28 -22.67 24.80
N ARG A 218 0.03 -22.84 24.98
CA ARG A 218 1.05 -21.94 24.43
C ARG A 218 1.06 -21.97 22.90
N ALA A 219 0.94 -23.14 22.29
CA ALA A 219 0.85 -23.26 20.84
C ALA A 219 -0.41 -22.59 20.26
N GLU A 220 -1.55 -22.75 20.93
CA GLU A 220 -2.81 -22.09 20.57
C GLU A 220 -2.67 -20.56 20.62
N GLN A 221 -2.19 -20.02 21.74
CA GLN A 221 -1.99 -18.58 21.94
C GLN A 221 -0.94 -17.99 20.98
N ALA A 222 0.18 -18.70 20.78
CA ALA A 222 1.20 -18.27 19.80
C ALA A 222 0.64 -18.25 18.37
N GLY A 223 -0.26 -19.18 18.04
CA GLY A 223 -0.97 -19.18 16.76
C GLY A 223 -1.90 -17.98 16.59
N GLU A 224 -2.58 -17.55 17.65
CA GLU A 224 -3.40 -16.33 17.64
C GLU A 224 -2.56 -15.06 17.46
N VAL A 225 -1.47 -14.94 18.21
CA VAL A 225 -0.51 -13.82 18.07
C VAL A 225 0.04 -13.76 16.65
N GLN A 226 0.38 -14.91 16.05
CA GLN A 226 0.86 -14.94 14.67
C GLN A 226 -0.22 -14.50 13.68
N LYS A 227 -1.48 -14.90 13.88
CA LYS A 227 -2.61 -14.43 13.06
C LYS A 227 -2.80 -12.92 13.18
N LEU A 228 -2.72 -12.36 14.38
CA LEU A 228 -2.78 -10.91 14.60
C LEU A 228 -1.62 -10.19 13.92
N LYS A 229 -0.39 -10.71 14.05
CA LYS A 229 0.80 -10.17 13.35
C LYS A 229 0.64 -10.16 11.84
N MET A 230 0.09 -11.23 11.26
CA MET A 230 -0.19 -11.28 9.82
C MET A 230 -1.24 -10.25 9.40
N LYS A 231 -2.34 -10.11 10.15
CA LYS A 231 -3.39 -9.10 9.87
C LYS A 231 -2.84 -7.69 9.98
N LEU A 232 -2.04 -7.41 11.00
CA LEU A 232 -1.40 -6.11 11.20
C LEU A 232 -0.41 -5.82 10.07
N GLY A 233 0.40 -6.80 9.66
CA GLY A 233 1.31 -6.67 8.52
C GLY A 233 0.60 -6.34 7.21
N ALA A 234 -0.50 -7.04 6.91
CA ALA A 234 -1.33 -6.75 5.73
C ALA A 234 -1.91 -5.33 5.79
N LEU A 235 -2.50 -4.95 6.92
CA LEU A 235 -3.11 -3.63 7.12
C LEU A 235 -2.08 -2.50 7.07
N LYS A 236 -0.86 -2.75 7.59
CA LYS A 236 0.24 -1.79 7.54
C LYS A 236 0.74 -1.60 6.11
N GLY A 237 0.83 -2.67 5.31
CA GLY A 237 1.17 -2.58 3.89
C GLY A 237 0.16 -1.72 3.12
N ASP A 238 -1.14 -1.89 3.40
CA ASP A 238 -2.19 -1.07 2.80
C ASP A 238 -2.11 0.42 3.22
N LEU A 239 -1.58 0.69 4.43
CA LEU A 239 -1.46 2.04 5.00
C LEU A 239 -0.14 2.75 4.62
N GLU A 240 0.91 2.06 4.16
CA GLU A 240 2.19 2.70 3.77
C GLU A 240 2.01 3.71 2.64
N ASN A 241 1.05 3.49 1.74
CA ASN A 241 0.67 4.45 0.69
C ASN A 241 -0.26 5.57 1.18
N SER A 242 -0.67 5.54 2.46
CA SER A 242 -1.70 6.38 3.05
C SER A 242 -1.21 7.00 4.36
N GLN A 243 -0.26 7.93 4.30
CA GLN A 243 0.22 8.60 5.51
C GLN A 243 -0.82 9.60 6.08
N LYS A 244 -1.14 9.47 7.37
CA LYS A 244 -1.92 10.44 8.18
C LYS A 244 -3.31 10.77 7.62
N ASN A 245 -4.09 9.76 7.21
CA ASN A 245 -5.45 9.95 6.65
C ASN A 245 -5.50 10.73 5.33
N LEU A 246 -4.35 10.96 4.71
CA LEU A 246 -4.21 11.70 3.47
C LEU A 246 -3.61 10.78 2.42
N LEU A 247 -4.43 10.44 1.43
CA LEU A 247 -3.98 9.79 0.21
C LEU A 247 -3.35 10.87 -0.68
N THR A 248 -2.05 10.75 -0.92
CA THR A 248 -1.32 11.68 -1.78
C THR A 248 -1.11 11.02 -3.14
N ILE A 249 -1.78 11.53 -4.18
CA ILE A 249 -1.53 11.13 -5.55
C ILE A 249 -0.29 11.88 -6.04
N ARG A 250 0.72 11.13 -6.49
CA ARG A 250 1.97 11.67 -7.03
C ARG A 250 2.04 11.43 -8.54
N ALA A 251 2.74 12.32 -9.24
CA ALA A 251 3.00 12.14 -10.66
C ALA A 251 3.89 10.90 -10.89
N PRO A 252 3.50 9.95 -11.76
CA PRO A 252 4.33 8.77 -12.04
C PRO A 252 5.61 9.10 -12.83
N TYR A 253 5.60 10.18 -13.62
CA TYR A 253 6.70 10.65 -14.44
C TYR A 253 6.63 12.16 -14.66
N ASP A 254 7.66 12.75 -15.28
CA ASP A 254 7.70 14.18 -15.63
C ASP A 254 6.63 14.49 -16.70
N ALA A 255 5.69 15.38 -16.40
CA ALA A 255 4.53 15.61 -17.25
C ALA A 255 4.04 17.07 -17.23
N VAL A 256 3.17 17.42 -18.18
CA VAL A 256 2.43 18.68 -18.19
C VAL A 256 0.95 18.38 -17.99
N ILE A 257 0.28 19.12 -17.11
CA ILE A 257 -1.14 18.91 -16.82
C ILE A 257 -1.97 19.53 -17.94
N ILE A 258 -2.70 18.69 -18.67
CA ILE A 258 -3.50 19.12 -19.83
C ILE A 258 -4.87 19.63 -19.39
N SER A 259 -5.54 18.90 -18.49
CA SER A 259 -6.86 19.27 -17.97
C SER A 259 -7.06 18.76 -16.56
N LEU A 260 -7.85 19.50 -15.77
CA LEU A 260 -8.15 19.16 -14.39
C LEU A 260 -9.67 19.06 -14.22
N ALA A 261 -10.18 17.82 -14.15
CA ALA A 261 -11.60 17.56 -14.00
C ALA A 261 -12.17 18.12 -12.67
N GLN A 262 -11.36 18.08 -11.60
CA GLN A 262 -11.79 18.41 -10.25
C GLN A 262 -10.96 19.53 -9.63
N ARG A 263 -11.49 20.76 -9.68
CA ARG A 263 -10.82 21.97 -9.17
C ARG A 263 -11.21 22.33 -7.73
N ASN A 264 -12.32 21.79 -7.25
CA ASN A 264 -12.93 22.20 -5.98
C ASN A 264 -12.47 21.31 -4.83
N VAL A 265 -11.98 21.94 -3.77
CA VAL A 265 -11.77 21.28 -2.48
C VAL A 265 -13.14 20.85 -1.92
N GLY A 266 -13.21 19.65 -1.35
CA GLY A 266 -14.43 19.09 -0.75
C GLY A 266 -15.26 18.21 -1.67
N SER A 267 -14.87 18.03 -2.93
CA SER A 267 -15.57 17.12 -3.82
C SER A 267 -15.16 15.66 -3.63
N VAL A 268 -16.15 14.78 -3.69
CA VAL A 268 -15.96 13.33 -3.65
C VAL A 268 -15.60 12.82 -5.04
N VAL A 269 -14.53 12.04 -5.15
CA VAL A 269 -14.06 11.40 -6.38
C VAL A 269 -13.95 9.89 -6.16
N GLN A 270 -14.22 9.12 -7.22
CA GLN A 270 -14.11 7.65 -7.26
C GLN A 270 -13.17 7.25 -8.39
#